data_AF-A0A7S2WEK5-F1
#
_entry.id   AF-A0A7S2WEK5-F1
#
_cell.length_a   1.000
_cell.length_b   1.000
_cell.length_c   1.000
_cell.angle_alpha   90.00
_cell.angle_beta   90.00
_cell.angle_gamma   90.00
#
_symmetry.space_group_name_H-M   'P 1'
#
loop_
_entity.id
_entity.type
_entity.pdbx_description
1 polymer ?
#
loop_
_entity_poly.entity_id
_entity_poly.type
_entity_poly.pdbx_seq_one_letter_code
_entity_poly.pdbx_strand_id
1 'polypeptide(L)'
;IGLYFVWLGHYTRWLIPASFVGFICWIAISAEDSDPDSPAIPYFTVFMSLWATLYLESWKRQQIRTAKKWGMIDFEQAEQPRPEFDAISSFRESPVTGLQEKYFPDAKRYPVLIYSTLISTMFILTVAFAIIAIYIFRAFLSAPAPKGKVSIGSFGLGSIIGSGLNAVQIQVMNVVYEVIAQKLTDAENHRTETQYEDALIA
;
A
#
# COMPACT_ATOMS: atom_id res chain seq x y z
N ILE A 1 9.48 8.82 14.34
CA ILE A 1 9.67 10.08 13.56
C ILE A 1 11.05 10.23 12.90
N GLY A 2 12.17 10.02 13.61
CA GLY A 2 13.52 10.22 13.03
C GLY A 2 13.84 9.34 11.82
N LEU A 3 13.42 8.06 11.87
CA LEU A 3 13.63 7.12 10.76
C LEU A 3 12.91 7.57 9.47
N TYR A 4 11.73 8.18 9.57
CA TYR A 4 10.97 8.71 8.44
C TYR A 4 11.73 9.81 7.70
N PHE A 5 12.35 10.76 8.40
CA PHE A 5 13.14 11.82 7.75
C PHE A 5 14.42 11.28 7.12
N VAL A 6 15.05 10.28 7.74
CA VAL A 6 16.20 9.58 7.15
C VAL A 6 15.80 8.86 5.87
N TRP A 7 14.66 8.16 5.88
CA TRP A 7 14.06 7.52 4.71
C TRP A 7 13.76 8.52 3.60
N LEU A 8 13.02 9.59 3.92
CA LEU A 8 12.65 10.63 2.96
C LEU A 8 13.88 11.27 2.32
N GLY A 9 14.90 11.62 3.12
CA GLY A 9 16.15 12.17 2.63
C GLY A 9 17.00 11.17 1.83
N HIS A 10 16.88 9.86 2.08
CA HIS A 10 17.52 8.83 1.27
C HIS A 10 16.81 8.68 -0.07
N TYR A 11 15.49 8.55 -0.03
CA TYR A 11 14.63 8.36 -1.21
C TYR A 11 14.74 9.53 -2.19
N THR A 12 14.63 10.77 -1.70
CA THR A 12 14.77 11.98 -2.54
C THR A 12 16.12 12.06 -3.25
N ARG A 13 17.22 11.67 -2.62
CA ARG A 13 18.54 11.60 -3.27
C ARG A 13 18.61 10.52 -4.34
N TRP A 14 17.99 9.36 -4.11
CA TRP A 14 17.93 8.27 -5.09
C TRP A 14 17.02 8.57 -6.28
N LEU A 15 16.04 9.46 -6.13
CA LEU A 15 15.18 9.91 -7.22
C LEU A 15 15.91 10.79 -8.24
N ILE A 16 17.00 11.47 -7.86
CA ILE A 16 17.75 12.36 -8.76
C ILE A 16 18.23 11.62 -10.03
N PRO A 17 19.00 10.51 -9.94
CA PRO A 17 19.43 9.78 -11.13
C PRO A 17 18.25 9.19 -11.92
N ALA A 18 17.21 8.70 -11.25
CA ALA A 18 16.03 8.16 -11.92
C ALA A 18 15.25 9.24 -12.70
N SER A 19 15.12 10.43 -12.14
CA SER A 19 14.48 11.58 -12.79
C SER A 19 15.27 12.03 -14.01
N PHE A 20 16.59 12.08 -13.92
CA PHE A 20 17.44 12.46 -15.05
C PHE A 20 17.32 11.46 -16.22
N VAL A 21 17.42 10.16 -15.94
CA VAL A 21 17.27 9.12 -16.97
C VAL A 21 15.85 9.10 -17.53
N GLY A 22 14.83 9.21 -16.68
CA GLY A 22 13.43 9.28 -17.10
C GLY A 22 13.14 10.48 -18.01
N PHE A 23 13.73 11.63 -17.72
CA PHE A 23 13.60 12.83 -18.56
C PHE A 23 14.28 12.64 -19.93
N ILE A 24 15.46 12.00 -19.98
CA ILE A 24 16.12 11.66 -21.25
C ILE A 24 15.27 10.69 -22.08
N CYS A 25 14.76 9.63 -21.45
CA CYS A 25 13.88 8.67 -22.11
C CYS A 25 12.60 9.33 -22.62
N TRP A 26 12.01 10.26 -21.86
CA TRP A 26 10.85 11.02 -22.30
C TRP A 26 11.14 11.87 -23.53
N ILE A 27 12.29 12.56 -23.60
CA ILE A 27 12.70 13.31 -24.80
C ILE A 27 12.90 12.37 -25.99
N ALA A 28 13.58 11.24 -25.79
CA ALA A 28 13.84 10.28 -26.86
C ALA A 28 12.53 9.74 -27.47
N ILE A 29 11.57 9.34 -26.62
CA ILE A 29 10.25 8.87 -27.05
C ILE A 29 9.46 10.00 -27.74
N SER A 30 9.55 11.23 -27.23
CA SER A 30 8.86 12.38 -27.82
C SER A 30 9.43 12.79 -29.17
N ALA A 31 10.73 12.56 -29.40
CA ALA A 31 11.39 12.82 -30.69
C ALA A 31 11.01 11.79 -31.77
N GLU A 32 10.55 10.60 -31.36
CA GLU A 32 10.06 9.53 -32.22
C GLU A 32 8.52 9.55 -32.34
N ASP A 33 7.89 10.73 -32.25
CA ASP A 33 6.43 10.92 -32.32
C ASP A 33 5.62 10.04 -31.34
N SER A 34 6.22 9.69 -30.20
CA SER A 34 5.63 8.78 -29.20
C SER A 34 5.31 7.38 -29.73
N ASP A 35 6.15 6.87 -30.65
CA ASP A 35 6.06 5.51 -31.15
C ASP A 35 6.14 4.47 -29.99
N PRO A 36 5.11 3.62 -29.81
CA PRO A 36 5.12 2.55 -28.81
C PRO A 36 6.25 1.54 -28.99
N ASP A 37 6.82 1.42 -30.19
CA ASP A 37 7.91 0.48 -30.50
C ASP A 37 9.31 1.11 -30.33
N SER A 38 9.39 2.30 -29.71
CA SER A 38 10.65 2.98 -29.42
C SER A 38 11.61 2.09 -28.60
N PRO A 39 12.88 1.93 -29.02
CA PRO A 39 13.86 1.16 -28.28
C PRO A 39 14.19 1.77 -26.90
N ALA A 40 13.83 3.03 -26.64
CA ALA A 40 14.04 3.69 -25.35
C ALA A 40 13.24 3.03 -24.20
N ILE A 41 12.08 2.44 -24.48
CA ILE A 41 11.18 1.83 -23.49
C ILE A 41 11.81 0.61 -22.78
N PRO A 42 12.33 -0.41 -23.49
CA PRO A 42 12.98 -1.54 -22.83
C PRO A 42 14.25 -1.14 -22.07
N TYR A 43 15.04 -0.19 -22.58
CA TYR A 43 16.22 0.31 -21.86
C TYR A 43 15.83 0.98 -20.54
N PHE A 44 14.82 1.84 -20.56
CA PHE A 44 14.30 2.48 -19.36
C PHE A 44 13.75 1.46 -18.36
N THR A 45 13.08 0.42 -18.85
CA THR A 45 12.54 -0.65 -18.00
C THR A 45 13.64 -1.38 -17.24
N VAL A 46 14.70 -1.82 -17.93
CA VAL A 46 15.86 -2.48 -17.31
C VAL A 46 16.51 -1.56 -16.28
N PHE A 47 16.69 -0.28 -16.62
CA PHE A 47 17.22 0.71 -15.69
C PHE A 47 16.36 0.86 -14.44
N MET A 48 15.04 0.98 -14.58
CA MET A 48 14.12 1.14 -13.44
C MET A 48 14.07 -0.10 -12.55
N SER A 49 14.13 -1.30 -13.12
CA SER A 49 14.24 -2.54 -12.34
C SER A 49 15.54 -2.57 -11.52
N LEU A 50 16.68 -2.24 -12.14
CA LEU A 50 17.97 -2.16 -11.45
C LEU A 50 17.98 -1.09 -10.37
N TRP A 51 17.48 0.11 -10.68
CA TRP A 51 17.37 1.22 -9.74
C TRP A 51 16.54 0.82 -8.51
N ALA A 52 15.38 0.18 -8.73
CA ALA A 52 14.49 -0.23 -7.64
C ALA A 52 15.17 -1.24 -6.71
N THR A 53 15.84 -2.27 -7.27
CA THR A 53 16.59 -3.26 -6.46
C THR A 53 17.73 -2.60 -5.69
N LEU A 54 18.54 -1.77 -6.34
CA LEU A 54 19.67 -1.09 -5.70
C LEU A 54 19.22 -0.11 -4.61
N TYR A 55 18.14 0.62 -4.85
CA TYR A 55 17.53 1.50 -3.86
C TYR A 55 17.09 0.72 -2.62
N LEU A 56 16.34 -0.38 -2.79
CA LEU A 56 15.86 -1.18 -1.67
C LEU A 56 17.00 -1.78 -0.85
N GLU A 57 18.04 -2.32 -1.50
CA GLU A 57 19.21 -2.86 -0.81
C GLU A 57 20.02 -1.78 -0.09
N SER A 58 20.17 -0.61 -0.73
CA SER A 58 20.79 0.56 -0.11
C SER A 58 20.00 1.03 1.12
N TRP A 59 18.66 1.05 1.02
CA TRP A 59 17.78 1.43 2.12
C TRP A 59 17.89 0.46 3.30
N LYS A 60 17.81 -0.86 3.07
CA LYS A 60 18.00 -1.89 4.12
C LYS A 60 19.30 -1.66 4.89
N ARG A 61 20.40 -1.42 4.17
CA ARG A 61 21.72 -1.12 4.76
C ARG A 61 21.71 0.19 5.55
N GLN A 62 21.07 1.24 5.04
CA GLN A 62 20.98 2.53 5.71
C GLN A 62 20.11 2.47 6.98
N GLN A 63 19.00 1.75 6.93
CA GLN A 63 18.10 1.50 8.05
C GLN A 63 18.86 0.82 9.20
N ILE A 64 19.56 -0.29 8.93
CA ILE A 64 20.33 -1.03 9.95
C ILE A 64 21.45 -0.15 10.54
N ARG A 65 22.18 0.60 9.72
CA ARG A 65 23.23 1.51 10.20
C ARG A 65 22.68 2.58 11.12
N THR A 66 21.50 3.11 10.80
CA THR A 66 20.83 4.16 11.58
C THR A 66 20.30 3.59 12.89
N ALA A 67 19.62 2.44 12.85
CA ALA A 67 19.15 1.73 14.03
C ALA A 67 20.31 1.38 14.97
N LYS A 68 21.44 0.90 14.44
CA LYS A 68 22.65 0.63 15.23
C LYS A 68 23.21 1.89 15.90
N LYS A 69 23.31 2.99 15.17
CA LYS A 69 23.80 4.28 15.71
C LYS A 69 22.91 4.82 16.82
N TRP A 70 21.61 4.54 16.76
CA TRP A 70 20.63 4.98 17.76
C TRP A 70 20.42 3.96 18.88
N GLY A 71 21.04 2.79 18.82
CA GLY A 71 20.83 1.72 19.81
C GLY A 71 19.44 1.08 19.73
N MET A 72 18.78 1.13 18.58
CA MET A 72 17.39 0.69 18.36
C MET A 72 17.28 -0.65 17.62
N ILE A 73 18.30 -1.52 17.66
CA ILE A 73 18.27 -2.79 16.91
C ILE A 73 17.22 -3.75 17.50
N ASP A 74 17.15 -3.87 18.83
CA ASP A 74 16.31 -4.86 19.52
C ASP A 74 15.07 -4.23 20.17
N PHE A 75 14.61 -3.09 19.66
CA PHE A 75 13.56 -2.31 20.32
C PHE A 75 12.22 -3.07 20.40
N GLU A 76 11.85 -3.82 19.35
CA GLU A 76 10.59 -4.57 19.28
C GLU A 76 10.52 -5.68 20.34
N GLN A 77 11.65 -6.30 20.68
CA GLN A 77 11.70 -7.36 21.70
C GLN A 77 11.50 -6.80 23.11
N ALA A 78 11.93 -5.55 23.33
CA ALA A 78 11.80 -4.85 24.60
C ALA A 78 10.47 -4.07 24.73
N GLU A 79 9.60 -4.13 23.72
CA GLU A 79 8.34 -3.40 23.70
C GLU A 79 7.36 -3.95 24.73
N GLN A 80 6.73 -3.03 25.48
CA GLN A 80 5.72 -3.38 26.46
C GLN A 80 4.41 -3.75 25.77
N PRO A 81 3.60 -4.66 26.35
CA PRO A 81 2.28 -4.94 25.82
C PRO A 81 1.40 -3.69 25.82
N ARG A 82 0.59 -3.52 24.78
CA ARG A 82 -0.35 -2.39 24.68
C ARG A 82 -1.40 -2.47 25.81
N PRO A 83 -1.88 -1.33 26.34
CA PRO A 83 -2.87 -1.33 27.43
C PRO A 83 -4.17 -2.06 27.08
N GLU A 84 -4.55 -2.01 25.80
CA GLU A 84 -5.78 -2.59 25.24
C GLU A 84 -5.66 -4.10 24.96
N PHE A 85 -4.51 -4.71 25.24
CA PHE A 85 -4.31 -6.13 25.03
C PHE A 85 -5.13 -6.94 26.03
N ASP A 86 -6.21 -7.54 25.55
CA ASP A 86 -7.08 -8.39 26.34
C ASP A 86 -6.55 -9.83 26.36
N ALA A 87 -5.64 -10.11 27.28
CA ALA A 87 -5.29 -11.49 27.56
C ALA A 87 -6.38 -12.12 28.42
N ILE A 88 -7.33 -12.76 27.76
CA ILE A 88 -8.25 -13.74 28.36
C ILE A 88 -7.42 -14.64 29.28
N SER A 89 -7.52 -14.50 30.61
CA SER A 89 -7.01 -15.29 31.76
C SER A 89 -5.84 -16.30 31.59
N SER A 90 -5.08 -16.24 30.51
CA SER A 90 -4.07 -17.20 30.08
C SER A 90 -2.74 -16.55 30.36
N PHE A 91 -2.26 -16.77 31.57
CA PHE A 91 -0.88 -16.43 31.90
C PHE A 91 0.01 -17.56 31.39
N ARG A 92 1.02 -17.19 30.62
CA ARG A 92 2.06 -18.11 30.15
C ARG A 92 3.37 -17.69 30.78
N GLU A 93 4.18 -18.66 31.18
CA GLU A 93 5.57 -18.39 31.56
C GLU A 93 6.39 -18.11 30.30
N SER A 94 7.01 -16.95 30.25
CA SER A 94 7.82 -16.56 29.10
C SER A 94 9.05 -17.46 28.99
N PRO A 95 9.33 -18.08 27.83
CA PRO A 95 10.48 -18.97 27.65
C PRO A 95 11.84 -18.23 27.72
N VAL A 96 11.83 -16.89 27.68
CA VAL A 96 13.04 -16.06 27.72
C VAL A 96 13.28 -15.48 29.11
N THR A 97 12.23 -14.93 29.74
CA THR A 97 12.36 -14.20 31.02
C THR A 97 11.94 -15.02 32.24
N GLY A 98 11.22 -16.14 32.06
CA GLY A 98 10.64 -16.93 33.16
C GLY A 98 9.54 -16.22 33.94
N LEU A 99 9.12 -15.02 33.50
CA LEU A 99 8.05 -14.26 34.14
C LEU A 99 6.69 -14.67 33.58
N GLN A 100 5.64 -14.59 34.43
CA GLN A 100 4.28 -14.76 33.96
C GLN A 100 3.86 -13.56 33.12
N GLU A 101 3.53 -13.82 31.86
CA GLU A 101 3.04 -12.83 30.92
C GLU A 101 1.64 -13.17 30.43
N LYS A 102 0.90 -12.10 30.11
CA LYS A 102 -0.39 -12.15 29.45
C LYS A 102 -0.23 -12.76 28.05
N TYR A 103 -0.98 -13.82 27.75
CA TYR A 103 -0.91 -14.53 26.47
C TYR A 103 -2.30 -14.69 25.83
N PHE A 104 -2.39 -14.50 24.53
CA PHE A 104 -3.60 -14.79 23.77
C PHE A 104 -3.46 -16.17 23.09
N PRO A 105 -4.31 -17.16 23.42
CA PRO A 105 -4.17 -18.52 22.88
C PRO A 105 -4.30 -18.59 21.36
N ASP A 106 -3.36 -19.27 20.70
CA ASP A 106 -3.36 -19.42 19.24
C ASP A 106 -4.65 -20.07 18.70
N ALA A 107 -5.24 -21.00 19.44
CA ALA A 107 -6.50 -21.65 19.07
C ALA A 107 -7.67 -20.65 18.91
N LYS A 108 -7.62 -19.50 19.60
CA LYS A 108 -8.59 -18.41 19.45
C LYS A 108 -8.13 -17.38 18.40
N ARG A 109 -6.82 -17.24 18.20
CA ARG A 109 -6.23 -16.29 17.24
C ARG A 109 -6.43 -16.69 15.79
N TYR A 110 -6.15 -17.94 15.44
CA TYR A 110 -6.26 -18.42 14.06
C TYR A 110 -7.62 -18.18 13.40
N PRO A 111 -8.78 -18.51 14.01
CA PRO A 111 -10.07 -18.27 13.36
C PRO A 111 -10.36 -16.77 13.15
N VAL A 112 -9.91 -15.90 14.06
CA VAL A 112 -10.08 -14.44 13.91
C VAL A 112 -9.22 -13.91 12.78
N LEU A 113 -7.95 -14.34 12.69
CA LEU A 113 -7.03 -13.95 11.63
C LEU A 113 -7.50 -14.44 10.25
N ILE A 114 -8.08 -15.64 10.17
CA ILE A 114 -8.67 -16.16 8.92
C ILE A 114 -9.87 -15.29 8.52
N TYR A 115 -10.73 -14.96 9.48
CA TYR A 115 -11.91 -14.14 9.23
C TYR A 115 -11.54 -12.72 8.78
N SER A 116 -10.57 -12.08 9.43
CA SER A 116 -10.10 -10.75 9.04
C SER A 116 -9.45 -10.76 7.66
N THR A 117 -8.56 -11.70 7.37
CA THR A 117 -7.94 -11.88 6.05
C THR A 117 -8.99 -12.12 4.96
N LEU A 118 -10.03 -12.90 5.25
CA LEU A 118 -11.11 -13.16 4.31
C LEU A 118 -11.94 -11.90 4.03
N ILE A 119 -12.23 -11.07 5.05
CA ILE A 119 -12.96 -9.81 4.83
C ILE A 119 -12.10 -8.82 4.05
N SER A 120 -10.83 -8.64 4.41
CA SER A 120 -9.91 -7.74 3.70
C SER A 120 -9.76 -8.13 2.24
N THR A 121 -9.62 -9.43 1.93
CA THR A 121 -9.57 -9.91 0.54
C THR A 121 -10.89 -9.74 -0.20
N MET A 122 -12.04 -9.99 0.43
CA MET A 122 -13.36 -9.71 -0.17
C MET A 122 -13.59 -8.22 -0.44
N PHE A 123 -13.09 -7.34 0.42
CA PHE A 123 -13.15 -5.90 0.21
C PHE A 123 -12.33 -5.49 -1.02
N ILE A 124 -11.09 -5.97 -1.13
CA ILE A 124 -10.23 -5.74 -2.31
C ILE A 124 -10.93 -6.19 -3.61
N LEU A 125 -11.56 -7.36 -3.61
CA LEU A 125 -12.32 -7.86 -4.76
C LEU A 125 -13.52 -6.98 -5.10
N THR A 126 -14.23 -6.47 -4.09
CA THR A 126 -15.36 -5.55 -4.28
C THR A 126 -14.90 -4.22 -4.89
N VAL A 127 -13.77 -3.68 -4.42
CA VAL A 127 -13.16 -2.47 -4.99
C VAL A 127 -12.75 -2.70 -6.45
N ALA A 128 -12.08 -3.82 -6.75
CA ALA A 128 -11.69 -4.16 -8.12
C ALA A 128 -12.92 -4.29 -9.05
N PHE A 129 -13.99 -4.93 -8.57
CA PHE A 129 -15.25 -5.04 -9.31
C PHE A 129 -15.89 -3.67 -9.56
N ALA A 130 -15.93 -2.79 -8.55
CA ALA A 130 -16.48 -1.44 -8.69
C ALA A 130 -15.70 -0.62 -9.73
N ILE A 131 -14.37 -0.72 -9.74
CA ILE A 131 -13.52 -0.08 -10.74
C ILE A 131 -13.87 -0.59 -12.15
N ILE A 132 -13.96 -1.91 -12.34
CA ILE A 132 -14.34 -2.51 -13.63
C ILE A 132 -15.71 -2.03 -14.08
N ALA A 133 -16.69 -2.00 -13.17
CA ALA A 133 -18.04 -1.51 -13.47
C ALA A 133 -18.03 -0.04 -13.91
N ILE A 134 -17.23 0.81 -13.27
CA ILE A 134 -17.05 2.22 -13.67
C ILE A 134 -16.39 2.32 -15.05
N TYR A 135 -15.41 1.47 -15.37
CA TYR A 135 -14.81 1.43 -16.70
C TYR A 135 -15.80 1.02 -17.79
N ILE A 136 -16.64 0.00 -17.53
CA ILE A 136 -17.70 -0.43 -18.46
C ILE A 136 -18.72 0.70 -18.63
N PHE A 137 -19.13 1.34 -17.54
CA PHE A 137 -20.06 2.47 -17.58
C PHE A 137 -19.49 3.65 -18.38
N ARG A 138 -18.20 3.96 -18.19
CA ARG A 138 -17.50 4.97 -19.00
C ARG A 138 -17.49 4.62 -20.48
N ALA A 139 -17.24 3.36 -20.82
CA ALA A 139 -17.28 2.89 -22.21
C ALA A 139 -18.68 3.04 -22.82
N PHE A 140 -19.73 2.74 -22.03
CA PHE A 140 -21.12 2.95 -22.45
C PHE A 140 -21.46 4.43 -22.70
N LEU A 141 -21.06 5.34 -21.82
CA LEU A 141 -21.27 6.78 -22.00
C LEU A 141 -20.50 7.37 -23.20
N SER A 142 -19.36 6.76 -23.53
CA SER A 142 -18.52 7.18 -24.66
C SER A 142 -18.94 6.53 -25.98
N ALA A 143 -19.94 5.66 -25.98
CA ALA A 143 -20.45 5.02 -27.19
C ALA A 143 -21.10 6.05 -28.13
N PRO A 144 -20.88 5.92 -29.46
CA PRO A 144 -21.43 6.86 -30.43
C PRO A 144 -22.97 6.84 -30.42
N ALA A 145 -23.58 8.02 -30.40
CA ALA A 145 -25.05 8.15 -30.43
C ALA A 145 -25.61 7.63 -31.76
N PRO A 146 -26.82 7.05 -31.77
CA PRO A 146 -27.59 6.88 -33.00
C PRO A 146 -27.82 8.24 -33.69
N LYS A 147 -27.75 8.27 -35.02
CA LYS A 147 -27.86 9.50 -35.83
C LYS A 147 -29.07 10.35 -35.40
N GLY A 148 -28.83 11.61 -35.05
CA GLY A 148 -29.86 12.59 -34.70
C GLY A 148 -30.10 12.83 -33.20
N LYS A 149 -29.37 12.15 -32.30
CA LYS A 149 -29.40 12.44 -30.85
C LYS A 149 -28.03 12.91 -30.37
N VAL A 150 -28.01 13.96 -29.55
CA VAL A 150 -26.80 14.42 -28.87
C VAL A 150 -26.45 13.39 -27.79
N SER A 151 -25.32 12.69 -27.94
CA SER A 151 -24.77 11.85 -26.87
C SER A 151 -23.82 12.68 -26.00
N ILE A 152 -23.84 12.40 -24.69
CA ILE A 152 -22.90 12.93 -23.70
C ILE A 152 -21.43 12.66 -24.12
N GLY A 153 -21.19 11.61 -24.91
CA GLY A 153 -19.88 11.31 -25.50
C GLY A 153 -19.36 12.36 -26.48
N SER A 154 -20.23 13.11 -27.20
CA SER A 154 -19.78 14.08 -28.22
C SER A 154 -19.20 15.37 -27.63
N PHE A 155 -19.46 15.64 -26.34
CA PHE A 155 -18.94 16.80 -25.61
C PHE A 155 -17.68 16.47 -24.79
N GLY A 156 -17.16 15.23 -24.84
CA GLY A 156 -16.03 14.80 -24.01
C GLY A 156 -16.34 14.69 -22.50
N LEU A 157 -17.56 15.04 -22.08
CA LEU A 157 -18.03 15.01 -20.69
C LEU A 157 -18.00 13.60 -20.10
N GLY A 158 -18.19 12.56 -20.92
CA GLY A 158 -18.14 11.16 -20.45
C GLY A 158 -16.79 10.78 -19.82
N SER A 159 -15.67 11.32 -20.30
CA SER A 159 -14.33 11.05 -19.73
C SER A 159 -14.10 11.77 -18.41
N ILE A 160 -14.59 13.01 -18.30
CA ILE A 160 -14.49 13.83 -17.09
C ILE A 160 -15.36 13.21 -15.99
N ILE A 161 -16.60 12.86 -16.31
CA ILE A 161 -17.54 12.21 -15.38
C ILE A 161 -17.00 10.86 -14.93
N GLY A 162 -16.47 10.03 -15.83
CA GLY A 162 -15.89 8.73 -15.48
C GLY A 162 -14.67 8.84 -14.55
N SER A 163 -13.79 9.81 -14.79
CA SER A 163 -12.61 10.03 -13.94
C SER A 163 -12.99 10.60 -12.57
N GLY A 164 -13.96 11.52 -12.53
CA GLY A 164 -14.49 12.06 -11.28
C GLY A 164 -15.19 11.01 -10.42
N LEU A 165 -16.01 10.15 -11.03
CA LEU A 165 -16.69 9.05 -10.33
C LEU A 165 -15.69 8.05 -9.75
N ASN A 166 -14.62 7.72 -10.48
CA ASN A 166 -13.56 6.84 -9.99
C ASN A 166 -12.85 7.48 -8.77
N ALA A 167 -12.47 8.76 -8.86
CA ALA A 167 -11.84 9.47 -7.74
C ALA A 167 -12.74 9.51 -6.48
N VAL A 168 -14.04 9.82 -6.65
CA VAL A 168 -15.01 9.81 -5.55
C VAL A 168 -15.17 8.41 -4.97
N GLN A 169 -15.25 7.38 -5.81
CA GLN A 169 -15.37 5.99 -5.38
C GLN A 169 -14.16 5.56 -4.55
N ILE A 170 -12.94 5.88 -4.96
CA ILE A 170 -11.72 5.57 -4.19
C ILE A 170 -11.77 6.26 -2.82
N GLN A 171 -12.11 7.55 -2.78
CA GLN A 171 -12.17 8.29 -1.53
C GLN A 171 -13.19 7.69 -0.55
N VAL A 172 -14.39 7.33 -1.04
CA VAL A 172 -15.42 6.69 -0.21
C VAL A 172 -14.96 5.32 0.28
N MET A 173 -14.35 4.50 -0.59
CA MET A 173 -13.86 3.18 -0.20
C MET A 173 -12.73 3.25 0.83
N ASN A 174 -11.83 4.23 0.74
CA ASN A 174 -10.77 4.41 1.73
C ASN A 174 -11.33 4.67 3.12
N VAL A 175 -12.31 5.56 3.26
CA VAL A 175 -12.96 5.86 4.55
C VAL A 175 -13.67 4.62 5.11
N VAL A 176 -14.37 3.87 4.26
CA VAL A 176 -15.04 2.63 4.67
C VAL A 176 -14.03 1.57 5.09
N TYR A 177 -12.95 1.41 4.34
CA TYR A 177 -11.88 0.45 4.63
C TYR A 177 -11.21 0.74 5.96
N GLU A 178 -10.86 1.99 6.23
CA GLU A 178 -10.19 2.39 7.47
C GLU A 178 -11.00 1.98 8.71
N VAL A 179 -12.32 2.20 8.69
CA VAL A 179 -13.21 1.79 9.79
C VAL A 179 -13.31 0.27 9.93
N ILE A 180 -13.32 -0.47 8.82
CA ILE A 180 -13.38 -1.93 8.83
C ILE A 180 -12.05 -2.51 9.33
N ALA A 181 -10.93 -2.04 8.77
CA ALA A 181 -9.59 -2.50 9.08
C ALA A 181 -9.26 -2.31 10.57
N GLN A 182 -9.59 -1.14 11.14
CA GLN A 182 -9.43 -0.91 12.58
C GLN A 182 -10.22 -1.93 13.41
N LYS A 183 -11.52 -2.13 13.11
CA LYS A 183 -12.36 -3.09 13.84
C LYS A 183 -11.86 -4.54 13.73
N LEU A 184 -11.34 -4.93 12.57
CA LEU A 184 -10.77 -6.26 12.37
C LEU A 184 -9.46 -6.42 13.15
N THR A 185 -8.58 -5.43 13.07
CA THR A 185 -7.28 -5.44 13.77
C THR A 185 -7.45 -5.43 15.29
N ASP A 186 -8.45 -4.70 15.79
CA ASP A 186 -8.86 -4.73 17.20
C ASP A 186 -9.31 -6.14 17.63
N ALA A 187 -10.07 -6.82 16.78
CA ALA A 187 -10.53 -8.19 17.03
C ALA A 187 -9.37 -9.20 17.04
N GLU A 188 -8.33 -8.99 16.24
CA GLU A 188 -7.12 -9.82 16.18
C GLU A 188 -6.27 -9.76 17.45
N ASN A 189 -6.45 -8.72 18.27
CA ASN A 189 -5.89 -8.58 19.61
C ASN A 189 -4.35 -8.75 19.66
N HIS A 190 -3.64 -7.87 18.95
CA HIS A 190 -2.17 -7.83 18.94
C HIS A 190 -1.57 -7.45 20.29
N ARG A 191 -0.41 -8.04 20.62
CA ARG A 191 0.23 -7.86 21.94
C ARG A 191 0.93 -6.51 22.07
N THR A 192 1.69 -6.12 21.06
CA THR A 192 2.48 -4.88 21.05
C THR A 192 1.90 -3.88 20.06
N GLU A 193 2.24 -2.61 20.23
CA GLU A 193 1.76 -1.54 19.35
C GLU A 193 2.33 -1.73 17.94
N THR A 194 3.61 -2.09 17.84
CA THR A 194 4.24 -2.38 16.55
C THR A 194 3.49 -3.46 15.77
N GLN A 195 3.08 -4.55 16.43
CA GLN A 195 2.32 -5.62 15.77
C GLN A 195 0.92 -5.18 15.33
N TYR A 196 0.26 -4.34 16.13
CA TYR A 196 -1.04 -3.80 15.80
C TYR A 196 -0.97 -2.88 14.58
N GLU A 197 -0.02 -1.94 14.58
CA GLU A 197 0.20 -1.00 13.48
C GLU A 197 0.64 -1.72 12.21
N ASP A 198 1.54 -2.70 12.31
CA ASP A 198 1.98 -3.51 11.16
C ASP A 198 0.80 -4.27 10.54
N ALA A 199 -0.10 -4.81 11.35
CA ALA A 199 -1.30 -5.50 10.88
C ALA A 199 -2.35 -4.55 10.29
N LEU A 200 -2.49 -3.35 10.86
CA LEU A 200 -3.41 -2.32 10.36
C LEU A 200 -2.97 -1.75 8.99
N ILE A 201 -1.65 -1.69 8.76
CA ILE A 201 -1.03 -1.18 7.53
C ILE A 201 -0.98 -2.24 6.42
N ALA A 202 -0.97 -3.53 6.76
CA ALA A 202 -0.85 -4.66 5.84
C ALA A 202 -2.06 -4.83 4.90
#